data_AF-A0A521IHN0-F1
#
_entry.id   AF-A0A521IHN0-F1
#
_cell.length_a   1.000
_cell.length_b   1.000
_cell.length_c   1.000
_cell.angle_alpha   90.00
_cell.angle_beta   90.00
_cell.angle_gamma   90.00
#
_symmetry.space_group_name_H-M   'P 1'
#
loop_
_entity.id
_entity.type
_entity.pdbx_description
1 polymer ?
#
loop_
_entity_poly.entity_id
_entity_poly.type
_entity_poly.pdbx_seq_one_letter_code
_entity_poly.pdbx_strand_id
1 'polypeptide(L)'
;MQNISDIGWIVLGILGFLVFVVLMLRGVKLGIGDKTVSVGSVDRRFTELKADDEERKKLFKFASHVDDSLKGDLRRIVRSIDEAISNINPNALCEFTSVRIVDIIKGELFQRLDDNNLKECLSVTMREGYFQDIERRVRERYNFFQNKTSATKCGDVYPEWEQVEPAIYVLIRTWGDESIKALASRMREKIERYIEARSLFRSPSARKENCDDCITRNRGYLKNLGVENDTD
;
A
#
# COMPACT_ATOMS: atom_id res chain seq x y z
N MET A 1 -70.26 -30.61 -20.62
CA MET A 1 -68.96 -29.99 -20.25
C MET A 1 -68.89 -28.65 -20.97
N GLN A 2 -69.02 -27.54 -20.24
CA GLN A 2 -68.89 -26.21 -20.84
C GLN A 2 -67.41 -25.98 -21.19
N ASN A 3 -67.10 -25.95 -22.48
CA ASN A 3 -65.77 -25.56 -22.95
C ASN A 3 -65.59 -24.07 -22.66
N ILE A 4 -64.59 -23.75 -21.86
CA ILE A 4 -64.13 -22.37 -21.66
C ILE A 4 -63.77 -21.83 -23.04
N SER A 5 -64.42 -20.74 -23.45
CA SER A 5 -64.12 -20.02 -24.70
C SER A 5 -62.63 -19.69 -24.76
N ASP A 6 -62.02 -19.69 -25.95
CA ASP A 6 -60.59 -19.38 -26.15
C ASP A 6 -60.16 -18.06 -25.49
N ILE A 7 -61.08 -17.09 -25.40
CA ILE A 7 -60.87 -15.82 -24.68
C ILE A 7 -60.72 -16.03 -23.16
N GLY A 8 -61.45 -16.98 -22.58
CA GLY A 8 -61.35 -17.34 -21.17
C GLY A 8 -60.00 -17.94 -20.79
N TRP A 9 -59.37 -18.69 -21.69
CA TRP A 9 -58.01 -19.21 -21.48
C TRP A 9 -56.95 -18.11 -21.49
N ILE A 10 -57.10 -17.11 -22.36
CA ILE A 10 -56.20 -15.94 -22.42
C ILE A 10 -56.29 -15.14 -21.11
N VAL A 11 -57.50 -14.90 -20.60
CA VAL A 11 -57.70 -14.19 -19.32
C VAL A 11 -57.08 -14.95 -18.16
N LEU A 12 -57.24 -16.28 -18.10
CA LEU A 12 -56.60 -17.14 -17.09
C LEU A 12 -55.07 -17.09 -17.17
N GLY A 13 -54.50 -17.06 -18.38
CA GLY A 13 -53.07 -16.91 -18.59
C GLY A 13 -52.54 -15.56 -18.07
N ILE A 14 -53.24 -14.47 -18.37
CA ILE A 14 -52.89 -13.12 -17.88
C ILE A 14 -53.00 -13.05 -16.35
N LEU A 15 -54.06 -13.63 -15.77
CA LEU A 15 -54.25 -13.65 -14.32
C LEU A 15 -53.14 -14.45 -13.63
N GLY A 16 -52.78 -15.62 -14.17
CA GLY A 16 -51.67 -16.43 -13.69
C GLY A 16 -50.33 -15.72 -13.79
N PHE A 17 -50.10 -15.00 -14.89
CA PHE A 17 -48.89 -14.20 -15.08
C PHE A 17 -48.82 -13.01 -14.10
N LEU A 18 -49.93 -12.31 -13.87
CA LEU A 18 -49.99 -11.22 -12.88
C LEU A 18 -49.72 -11.72 -11.46
N VAL A 19 -50.33 -12.85 -11.07
CA VAL A 19 -50.05 -13.50 -9.79
C VAL A 19 -48.57 -13.89 -9.70
N PHE A 20 -47.99 -14.45 -10.76
CA PHE A 20 -46.57 -14.79 -10.82
C PHE A 20 -45.66 -13.56 -10.63
N VAL A 21 -45.96 -12.45 -11.30
CA VAL A 21 -45.22 -11.19 -11.16
C VAL A 21 -45.34 -10.63 -9.74
N VAL A 22 -46.53 -10.65 -9.14
CA VAL A 22 -46.74 -10.20 -7.75
C VAL A 22 -45.98 -11.09 -6.75
N LEU A 23 -45.95 -12.41 -6.96
CA LEU A 23 -45.20 -13.35 -6.14
C LEU A 23 -43.69 -13.11 -6.23
N MET A 24 -43.18 -12.81 -7.43
CA MET A 24 -41.77 -12.45 -7.65
C MET A 24 -41.39 -11.11 -7.00
N LEU A 25 -42.27 -10.11 -7.04
CA LEU A 25 -42.02 -8.77 -6.48
C LEU A 25 -42.14 -8.72 -4.95
N ARG A 26 -43.10 -9.45 -4.36
CA ARG A 26 -43.30 -9.44 -2.89
C ARG A 26 -42.46 -10.46 -2.14
N GLY A 27 -41.95 -11.47 -2.84
CA GLY A 27 -41.15 -12.54 -2.27
C GLY A 27 -41.99 -13.49 -1.41
N VAL A 28 -42.10 -14.74 -1.83
CA VAL A 28 -42.85 -15.76 -1.08
C VAL A 28 -41.89 -16.81 -0.54
N LYS A 29 -42.01 -17.08 0.77
CA LYS A 29 -41.35 -18.20 1.43
C LYS A 29 -42.21 -19.44 1.21
N LEU A 30 -41.85 -20.26 0.23
CA LEU A 30 -42.47 -21.58 0.06
C LEU A 30 -41.60 -22.59 0.81
N GLY A 31 -42.15 -23.12 1.90
CA GLY A 31 -41.55 -24.22 2.67
C GLY A 31 -42.16 -25.54 2.22
N ILE A 32 -41.33 -26.46 1.72
CA ILE A 32 -41.68 -27.87 1.56
C ILE A 32 -40.75 -28.64 2.50
N GLY A 33 -41.26 -29.01 3.67
CA GLY A 33 -40.48 -29.65 4.75
C GLY A 33 -39.41 -28.74 5.35
N ASP A 34 -38.31 -29.33 5.85
CA ASP A 34 -37.18 -28.63 6.52
C ASP A 34 -36.33 -27.73 5.59
N LYS A 35 -36.76 -27.51 4.34
CA LYS A 35 -36.06 -26.65 3.37
C LYS A 35 -37.00 -25.52 2.92
N THR A 36 -36.76 -24.33 3.47
CA THR A 36 -37.42 -23.09 3.02
C THR A 36 -36.71 -22.55 1.79
N VAL A 37 -37.38 -22.53 0.64
CA VAL A 37 -36.88 -21.85 -0.56
C VAL A 37 -37.58 -20.50 -0.65
N SER A 38 -36.82 -19.42 -0.49
CA SER A 38 -37.32 -18.05 -0.65
C SER A 38 -37.16 -17.61 -2.11
N VAL A 39 -38.27 -17.52 -2.83
CA VAL A 39 -38.31 -16.98 -4.20
C VAL A 39 -38.65 -15.50 -4.06
N GLY A 40 -37.76 -14.61 -4.53
CA GLY A 40 -37.86 -13.13 -4.39
C GLY A 40 -36.75 -12.47 -3.55
N SER A 41 -35.82 -13.23 -2.95
CA SER A 41 -34.67 -12.69 -2.19
C SER A 41 -33.50 -12.17 -3.06
N VAL A 42 -33.59 -12.33 -4.39
CA VAL A 42 -32.55 -11.96 -5.34
C VAL A 42 -32.31 -10.45 -5.36
N ASP A 43 -33.37 -9.64 -5.29
CA ASP A 43 -33.26 -8.18 -5.41
C ASP A 43 -32.59 -7.55 -4.17
N ARG A 44 -32.90 -8.10 -2.98
CA ARG A 44 -32.24 -7.70 -1.74
C ARG A 44 -30.76 -8.09 -1.73
N ARG A 45 -30.42 -9.32 -2.11
CA ARG A 45 -29.02 -9.76 -2.22
C ARG A 45 -28.25 -8.95 -3.27
N PHE A 46 -28.87 -8.63 -4.39
CA PHE A 46 -28.27 -7.82 -5.44
C PHE A 46 -28.02 -6.37 -4.99
N THR A 47 -28.95 -5.79 -4.23
CA THR A 47 -28.78 -4.45 -3.65
C THR A 47 -27.69 -4.43 -2.58
N GLU A 48 -27.61 -5.47 -1.75
CA GLU A 48 -26.55 -5.63 -0.75
C GLU A 48 -25.17 -5.80 -1.40
N LEU A 49 -25.07 -6.59 -2.48
CA LEU A 49 -23.84 -6.74 -3.27
C LEU A 49 -23.40 -5.42 -3.93
N LYS A 50 -24.35 -4.64 -4.47
CA LYS A 50 -24.05 -3.31 -5.04
C LYS A 50 -23.52 -2.34 -3.99
N ALA A 51 -24.11 -2.32 -2.80
CA ALA A 51 -23.64 -1.47 -1.71
C ALA A 51 -22.21 -1.85 -1.28
N ASP A 52 -21.93 -3.14 -1.12
CA ASP A 52 -20.59 -3.64 -0.78
C ASP A 52 -19.56 -3.30 -1.88
N ASP A 53 -19.96 -3.36 -3.15
CA ASP A 53 -19.11 -2.98 -4.28
C ASP A 53 -18.75 -1.50 -4.30
N GLU A 54 -19.69 -0.62 -3.92
CA GLU A 54 -19.43 0.81 -3.81
C GLU A 54 -18.47 1.11 -2.66
N GLU A 55 -18.67 0.50 -1.50
CA GLU A 55 -17.79 0.66 -0.35
C GLU A 55 -16.38 0.13 -0.64
N ARG A 56 -16.27 -1.03 -1.29
CA ARG A 56 -15.00 -1.57 -1.77
C ARG A 56 -14.25 -0.59 -2.67
N LYS A 57 -14.94 0.05 -3.63
CA LYS A 57 -14.33 1.04 -4.52
C LYS A 57 -13.83 2.26 -3.77
N LYS A 58 -14.60 2.78 -2.80
CA LYS A 58 -14.17 3.92 -1.97
C LYS A 58 -12.92 3.57 -1.17
N LEU A 59 -12.92 2.40 -0.56
CA LEU A 59 -11.82 1.91 0.26
C LEU A 59 -10.54 1.67 -0.57
N PHE A 60 -10.69 1.10 -1.77
CA PHE A 60 -9.59 0.91 -2.70
C PHE A 60 -8.97 2.26 -3.14
N LYS A 61 -9.80 3.24 -3.50
CA LYS A 61 -9.34 4.59 -3.85
C LYS A 61 -8.58 5.24 -2.70
N PHE A 62 -9.09 5.12 -1.48
CA PHE A 62 -8.41 5.62 -0.29
C PHE A 62 -7.06 4.93 -0.09
N ALA A 63 -7.02 3.59 -0.13
CA ALA A 63 -5.77 2.85 0.05
C ALA A 63 -4.72 3.22 -1.00
N SER A 64 -5.14 3.43 -2.26
CA SER A 64 -4.27 3.92 -3.34
C SER A 64 -3.74 5.32 -3.05
N HIS A 65 -4.60 6.24 -2.59
CA HIS A 65 -4.18 7.60 -2.23
C HIS A 65 -3.15 7.61 -1.10
N VAL A 66 -3.31 6.73 -0.10
CA VAL A 66 -2.34 6.57 0.99
C VAL A 66 -1.00 6.02 0.46
N ASP A 67 -1.02 5.08 -0.50
CA ASP A 67 0.22 4.57 -1.11
C ASP A 67 0.93 5.64 -1.95
N ASP A 68 0.19 6.49 -2.67
CA ASP A 68 0.76 7.61 -3.42
C ASP A 68 1.35 8.66 -2.47
N SER A 69 0.66 8.94 -1.36
CA SER A 69 1.16 9.83 -0.31
C SER A 69 2.44 9.29 0.32
N LEU A 70 2.49 7.99 0.62
CA LEU A 70 3.69 7.30 1.12
C LEU A 70 4.87 7.46 0.15
N LYS A 71 4.67 7.26 -1.16
CA LYS A 71 5.73 7.49 -2.16
C LYS A 71 6.25 8.92 -2.12
N GLY A 72 5.34 9.89 -1.94
CA GLY A 72 5.69 11.30 -1.77
C GLY A 72 6.53 11.55 -0.52
N ASP A 73 6.12 10.98 0.61
CA ASP A 73 6.82 11.09 1.90
C ASP A 73 8.23 10.49 1.81
N LEU A 74 8.37 9.28 1.27
CA LEU A 74 9.66 8.60 1.11
C LEU A 74 10.63 9.40 0.23
N ARG A 75 10.14 9.95 -0.90
CA ARG A 75 10.96 10.81 -1.76
C ARG A 75 11.34 12.12 -1.08
N ARG A 76 10.49 12.66 -0.21
CA ARG A 76 10.80 13.85 0.57
C ARG A 76 11.91 13.58 1.58
N ILE A 77 11.91 12.42 2.24
CA ILE A 77 12.98 11.99 3.15
C ILE A 77 14.32 11.95 2.41
N VAL A 78 14.37 11.36 1.21
CA VAL A 78 15.61 11.36 0.42
C VAL A 78 16.02 12.78 0.01
N ARG A 79 15.08 13.68 -0.27
CA ARG A 79 15.43 15.08 -0.60
C ARG A 79 16.03 15.83 0.59
N SER A 80 15.53 15.60 1.80
CA SER A 80 15.98 16.34 2.99
C SER A 80 17.38 16.01 3.48
N ILE A 81 18.04 14.98 2.93
CA ILE A 81 19.41 14.61 3.35
C ILE A 81 20.51 15.51 2.75
N ASP A 82 20.19 16.49 1.90
CA ASP A 82 21.18 17.35 1.22
C ASP A 82 22.19 17.96 2.19
N GLU A 83 21.70 18.64 3.23
CA GLU A 83 22.56 19.30 4.22
C GLU A 83 23.44 18.29 4.97
N ALA A 84 22.89 17.12 5.29
CA ALA A 84 23.64 16.06 5.96
C ALA A 84 24.78 15.53 5.09
N ILE A 85 24.58 15.40 3.77
CA ILE A 85 25.64 14.97 2.84
C ILE A 85 26.67 16.08 2.63
N SER A 86 26.24 17.33 2.47
CA SER A 86 27.17 18.47 2.30
C SER A 86 28.13 18.62 3.48
N ASN A 87 27.70 18.25 4.69
CA ASN A 87 28.54 18.26 5.88
C ASN A 87 29.56 17.11 5.96
N ILE A 88 29.49 16.11 5.07
CA ILE A 88 30.46 14.99 5.04
C ILE A 88 31.83 15.43 4.51
N ASN A 89 31.87 16.50 3.69
CA ASN A 89 33.13 17.09 3.24
C ASN A 89 33.10 18.62 3.31
N PRO A 90 33.25 19.22 4.51
CA PRO A 90 33.19 20.66 4.69
C PRO A 90 34.40 21.41 4.08
N ASN A 91 35.46 20.69 3.69
CA ASN A 91 36.69 21.24 3.14
C ASN A 91 36.81 21.06 1.62
N ALA A 92 35.74 20.65 0.94
CA ALA A 92 35.75 20.53 -0.51
C ALA A 92 35.99 21.91 -1.15
N LEU A 93 37.14 22.07 -1.83
CA LEU A 93 37.47 23.31 -2.54
C LEU A 93 36.63 23.47 -3.82
N CYS A 94 36.07 22.37 -4.35
CA CYS A 94 35.21 22.36 -5.53
C CYS A 94 33.75 21.99 -5.22
N GLU A 95 32.84 22.93 -5.50
CA GLU A 95 31.39 22.76 -5.35
C GLU A 95 30.84 21.63 -6.25
N PHE A 96 31.36 21.50 -7.47
CA PHE A 96 30.93 20.47 -8.43
C PHE A 96 31.14 19.05 -7.89
N THR A 97 32.22 18.86 -7.14
CA THR A 97 32.59 17.57 -6.56
C THR A 97 31.70 17.22 -5.36
N SER A 98 31.32 18.21 -4.55
CA SER A 98 30.36 18.04 -3.45
C SER A 98 28.98 17.63 -3.95
N VAL A 99 28.52 18.27 -5.04
CA VAL A 99 27.26 17.90 -5.72
C VAL A 99 27.29 16.46 -6.22
N ARG A 100 28.44 15.96 -6.72
CA ARG A 100 28.54 14.59 -7.21
C ARG A 100 28.36 13.52 -6.14
N ILE A 101 28.74 13.80 -4.90
CA ILE A 101 28.57 12.82 -3.82
C ILE A 101 27.15 12.81 -3.30
N VAL A 102 26.52 13.98 -3.25
CA VAL A 102 25.07 14.10 -3.08
C VAL A 102 24.35 13.25 -4.13
N ASP A 103 24.71 13.39 -5.40
CA ASP A 103 24.12 12.62 -6.50
C ASP A 103 24.32 11.10 -6.35
N ILE A 104 25.51 10.65 -5.94
CA ILE A 104 25.81 9.21 -5.76
C ILE A 104 24.91 8.62 -4.67
N ILE A 105 24.87 9.25 -3.50
CA ILE A 105 24.11 8.77 -2.35
C ILE A 105 22.60 8.84 -2.65
N LYS A 106 22.11 10.00 -3.07
CA LYS A 106 20.68 10.17 -3.41
C LYS A 106 20.25 9.27 -4.54
N GLY A 107 21.08 9.10 -5.57
CA GLY A 107 20.81 8.22 -6.70
C GLY A 107 20.60 6.78 -6.24
N GLU A 108 21.43 6.29 -5.32
CA GLU A 108 21.26 4.96 -4.74
C GLU A 108 19.98 4.86 -3.90
N LEU A 109 19.69 5.84 -3.03
CA LEU A 109 18.49 5.82 -2.19
C LEU A 109 17.20 5.93 -3.00
N PHE A 110 17.14 6.80 -4.03
CA PHE A 110 15.99 6.88 -4.93
C PHE A 110 15.77 5.57 -5.68
N GLN A 111 16.85 4.94 -6.17
CA GLN A 111 16.75 3.65 -6.82
C GLN A 111 16.14 2.59 -5.88
N ARG A 112 16.52 2.60 -4.60
CA ARG A 112 15.91 1.72 -3.59
C ARG A 112 14.43 2.00 -3.34
N LEU A 113 14.01 3.26 -3.40
CA LEU A 113 12.58 3.60 -3.28
C LEU A 113 11.75 3.11 -4.48
N ASP A 114 12.32 3.13 -5.68
CA ASP A 114 11.60 2.80 -6.91
C ASP A 114 11.58 1.29 -7.19
N ASP A 115 12.67 0.57 -6.89
CA ASP A 115 12.85 -0.82 -7.30
C ASP A 115 12.51 -1.86 -6.21
N ASN A 116 12.49 -1.47 -4.93
CA ASN A 116 12.42 -2.42 -3.81
C ASN A 116 11.11 -2.38 -3.02
N ASN A 117 10.73 -3.52 -2.44
CA ASN A 117 9.71 -3.58 -1.41
C ASN A 117 10.27 -3.21 -0.04
N LEU A 118 10.26 -1.91 0.29
CA LEU A 118 10.83 -1.40 1.53
C LEU A 118 10.22 -2.01 2.81
N LYS A 119 8.96 -2.46 2.76
CA LYS A 119 8.30 -3.11 3.92
C LYS A 119 8.99 -4.41 4.33
N GLU A 120 9.59 -5.10 3.35
CA GLU A 120 10.33 -6.33 3.55
C GLU A 120 11.81 -6.04 3.81
N CYS A 121 12.41 -5.18 2.98
CA CYS A 121 13.83 -4.83 3.12
C CYS A 121 14.16 -4.16 4.46
N LEU A 122 13.25 -3.34 5.00
CA LEU A 122 13.42 -2.66 6.29
C LEU A 122 12.88 -3.45 7.49
N SER A 123 12.50 -4.71 7.29
CA SER A 123 12.13 -5.59 8.40
C SER A 123 13.30 -5.79 9.36
N VAL A 124 13.00 -6.05 10.63
CA VAL A 124 14.01 -6.22 11.70
C VAL A 124 15.07 -7.26 11.33
N THR A 125 14.67 -8.32 10.62
CA THR A 125 15.56 -9.42 10.23
C THR A 125 16.46 -9.09 9.04
N MET A 126 16.03 -8.19 8.15
CA MET A 126 16.74 -7.91 6.88
C MET A 126 17.43 -6.55 6.83
N ARG A 127 16.98 -5.57 7.63
CA ARG A 127 17.36 -4.16 7.49
C ARG A 127 18.87 -3.91 7.60
N GLU A 128 19.56 -4.64 8.46
CA GLU A 128 21.00 -4.45 8.66
C GLU A 128 21.79 -4.86 7.42
N GLY A 129 21.52 -6.07 6.89
CA GLY A 129 22.12 -6.51 5.63
C GLY A 129 21.71 -5.63 4.45
N TYR A 130 20.50 -5.05 4.50
CA TYR A 130 20.06 -4.10 3.48
C TYR A 130 20.83 -2.77 3.52
N PHE A 131 21.10 -2.23 4.71
CA PHE A 131 21.92 -1.02 4.86
C PHE A 131 23.36 -1.25 4.39
N GLN A 132 23.94 -2.42 4.69
CA GLN A 132 25.26 -2.81 4.19
C GLN A 132 25.30 -2.95 2.66
N ASP A 133 24.25 -3.48 2.03
CA ASP A 133 24.17 -3.54 0.57
C ASP A 133 24.14 -2.13 -0.07
N ILE A 134 23.38 -1.20 0.53
CA ILE A 134 23.34 0.20 0.09
C ILE A 134 24.72 0.85 0.24
N GLU A 135 25.34 0.73 1.41
CA GLU A 135 26.67 1.29 1.70
C GLU A 135 27.72 0.76 0.72
N ARG A 136 27.76 -0.55 0.48
CA ARG A 136 28.62 -1.17 -0.53
C ARG A 136 28.42 -0.58 -1.92
N ARG A 137 27.19 -0.37 -2.36
CA ARG A 137 26.91 0.23 -3.69
C ARG A 137 27.33 1.69 -3.78
N VAL A 138 27.13 2.45 -2.70
CA VAL A 138 27.64 3.82 -2.59
C VAL A 138 29.17 3.82 -2.68
N ARG A 139 29.85 2.92 -1.96
CA ARG A 139 31.31 2.74 -2.00
C ARG A 139 31.81 2.46 -3.40
N GLU A 140 31.21 1.50 -4.10
CA GLU A 140 31.58 1.15 -5.48
C GLU A 140 31.54 2.36 -6.41
N ARG A 141 30.45 3.15 -6.36
CA ARG A 141 30.28 4.36 -7.18
C ARG A 141 31.22 5.49 -6.76
N TYR A 142 31.45 5.63 -5.47
CA TYR A 142 32.36 6.61 -4.89
C TYR A 142 33.81 6.35 -5.31
N ASN A 143 34.29 5.12 -5.17
CA ASN A 143 35.64 4.73 -5.59
C ASN A 143 35.84 4.91 -7.10
N PHE A 144 34.82 4.57 -7.89
CA PHE A 144 34.83 4.83 -9.33
C PHE A 144 34.94 6.32 -9.65
N PHE A 145 34.24 7.18 -8.89
CA PHE A 145 34.34 8.62 -9.00
C PHE A 145 35.74 9.12 -8.63
N GLN A 146 36.29 8.70 -7.48
CA GLN A 146 37.65 9.07 -7.03
C GLN A 146 38.73 8.73 -8.06
N ASN A 147 38.68 7.51 -8.62
CA ASN A 147 39.61 7.06 -9.66
C ASN A 147 39.53 7.91 -10.94
N LYS A 148 38.39 8.52 -11.23
CA LYS A 148 38.24 9.44 -12.37
C LYS A 148 38.70 10.85 -12.04
N THR A 149 38.46 11.33 -10.82
CA THR A 149 38.87 12.68 -10.40
C THR A 149 40.37 12.80 -10.16
N SER A 150 41.06 11.73 -9.76
CA SER A 150 42.54 11.74 -9.67
C SER A 150 43.22 12.02 -11.02
N ALA A 151 42.51 11.83 -12.14
CA ALA A 151 42.98 12.19 -13.47
C ALA A 151 42.63 13.64 -13.91
N THR A 152 41.86 14.38 -13.10
CA THR A 152 41.41 15.75 -13.41
C THR A 152 42.27 16.83 -12.75
N LYS A 153 42.40 17.99 -13.41
CA LYS A 153 43.31 19.10 -13.03
C LYS A 153 42.90 19.87 -11.77
N CYS A 154 41.84 19.46 -11.08
CA CYS A 154 41.22 20.23 -10.01
C CYS A 154 42.06 20.28 -8.72
N GLY A 155 43.08 19.44 -8.57
CA GLY A 155 44.01 19.47 -7.43
C GLY A 155 43.40 19.03 -6.09
N ASP A 156 42.10 18.70 -6.06
CA ASP A 156 41.41 18.22 -4.88
C ASP A 156 41.90 16.83 -4.47
N VAL A 157 42.37 16.72 -3.22
CA VAL A 157 42.58 15.44 -2.55
C VAL A 157 41.30 15.12 -1.79
N TYR A 158 40.56 14.14 -2.29
CA TYR A 158 39.30 13.74 -1.67
C TYR A 158 39.57 12.83 -0.47
N PRO A 159 38.77 12.89 0.62
CA PRO A 159 38.90 11.94 1.71
C PRO A 159 38.77 10.51 1.21
N GLU A 160 39.64 9.62 1.64
CA GLU A 160 39.52 8.19 1.37
C GLU A 160 38.17 7.66 1.89
N TRP A 161 37.66 6.58 1.31
CA TRP A 161 36.37 6.01 1.68
C TRP A 161 36.24 5.82 3.20
N GLU A 162 37.30 5.32 3.83
CA GLU A 162 37.38 5.02 5.25
C GLU A 162 37.14 6.26 6.14
N GLN A 163 37.33 7.48 5.61
CA GLN A 163 37.08 8.72 6.34
C GLN A 163 35.61 9.16 6.28
N VAL A 164 34.91 8.84 5.19
CA VAL A 164 33.51 9.24 4.96
C VAL A 164 32.50 8.15 5.28
N GLU A 165 32.93 6.89 5.26
CA GLU A 165 32.12 5.69 5.49
C GLU A 165 31.25 5.77 6.75
N PRO A 166 31.77 6.15 7.94
CA PRO A 166 30.93 6.21 9.14
C PRO A 166 29.78 7.20 9.00
N ALA A 167 30.04 8.38 8.40
CA ALA A 167 29.02 9.41 8.21
C ALA A 167 27.95 8.97 7.19
N ILE A 168 28.39 8.34 6.09
CA ILE A 168 27.48 7.81 5.06
C ILE A 168 26.61 6.71 5.65
N TYR A 169 27.18 5.79 6.42
CA TYR A 169 26.43 4.70 7.02
C TYR A 169 25.41 5.20 8.06
N VAL A 170 25.75 6.19 8.89
CA VAL A 170 24.78 6.85 9.79
C VAL A 170 23.65 7.50 9.00
N LEU A 171 23.97 8.15 7.87
CA LEU A 171 22.97 8.76 7.00
C LEU A 171 22.02 7.73 6.39
N ILE A 172 22.53 6.60 5.89
CA ILE A 172 21.72 5.49 5.37
C ILE A 172 20.78 4.96 6.46
N ARG A 173 21.29 4.75 7.68
CA ARG A 173 20.45 4.29 8.80
C ARG A 173 19.37 5.29 9.16
N THR A 174 19.72 6.58 9.21
CA THR A 174 18.76 7.66 9.48
C THR A 174 17.66 7.69 8.43
N TRP A 175 18.02 7.59 7.15
CA TRP A 175 17.03 7.45 6.06
C TRP A 175 16.14 6.23 6.25
N GLY A 176 16.71 5.08 6.64
CA GLY A 176 15.98 3.86 6.91
C GLY A 176 14.98 4.01 8.05
N ASP A 177 15.39 4.61 9.17
CA ASP A 177 14.55 4.83 10.33
C ASP A 177 13.40 5.81 10.04
N GLU A 178 13.68 6.92 9.34
CA GLU A 178 12.63 7.84 8.88
C GLU A 178 11.67 7.18 7.89
N SER A 179 12.17 6.31 7.01
CA SER A 179 11.33 5.53 6.08
C SER A 179 10.43 4.55 6.83
N ILE A 180 10.92 3.89 7.89
CA ILE A 180 10.13 3.03 8.77
C ILE A 180 9.02 3.83 9.44
N LYS A 181 9.31 5.04 9.95
CA LYS A 181 8.30 5.92 10.57
C LYS A 181 7.18 6.28 9.58
N ALA A 182 7.55 6.70 8.36
CA ALA A 182 6.59 7.03 7.31
C ALA A 182 5.73 5.81 6.92
N LEU A 183 6.36 4.65 6.73
CA LEU A 183 5.68 3.38 6.47
C LEU A 183 4.69 3.04 7.58
N ALA A 184 5.13 3.09 8.83
CA ALA A 184 4.29 2.76 9.97
C ALA A 184 3.10 3.71 10.10
N SER A 185 3.31 5.01 9.94
CA SER A 185 2.25 6.02 9.98
C SER A 185 1.17 5.72 8.94
N ARG A 186 1.55 5.47 7.68
CA ARG A 186 0.61 5.21 6.58
C ARG A 186 -0.10 3.87 6.71
N MET A 187 0.55 2.87 7.28
CA MET A 187 -0.10 1.58 7.60
C MET A 187 -1.14 1.72 8.71
N ARG A 188 -0.88 2.53 9.75
CA ARG A 188 -1.86 2.83 10.80
C ARG A 188 -3.09 3.55 10.25
N GLU A 189 -2.87 4.56 9.42
CA GLU A 189 -3.95 5.28 8.70
C GLU A 189 -4.84 4.31 7.89
N LYS A 190 -4.23 3.34 7.20
CA LYS A 190 -4.99 2.27 6.51
C LYS A 190 -5.77 1.39 7.48
N ILE A 191 -5.15 0.95 8.58
CA ILE A 191 -5.81 0.10 9.59
C ILE A 191 -7.03 0.80 10.18
N GLU A 192 -6.88 2.06 10.60
CA GLU A 192 -7.98 2.87 11.13
C GLU A 192 -9.13 2.94 10.11
N ARG A 193 -8.81 3.24 8.86
CA ARG A 193 -9.82 3.31 7.80
C ARG A 193 -10.53 1.98 7.56
N TYR A 194 -9.80 0.86 7.58
CA TYR A 194 -10.39 -0.47 7.45
C TYR A 194 -11.31 -0.81 8.63
N ILE A 195 -10.95 -0.40 9.85
CA ILE A 195 -11.78 -0.60 11.05
C ILE A 195 -13.09 0.19 10.93
N GLU A 196 -13.02 1.46 10.55
CA GLU A 196 -14.21 2.31 10.33
C GLU A 196 -15.14 1.71 9.26
N ALA A 197 -14.57 1.33 8.12
CA ALA A 197 -15.30 0.81 6.97
C ALA A 197 -15.90 -0.59 7.23
N ARG A 198 -15.38 -1.33 8.20
CA ARG A 198 -15.82 -2.71 8.51
C ARG A 198 -17.31 -2.81 8.76
N SER A 199 -17.91 -1.82 9.41
CA SER A 199 -19.35 -1.81 9.71
C SER A 199 -20.25 -1.49 8.52
N LEU A 200 -19.68 -0.92 7.45
CA LEU A 200 -20.40 -0.49 6.25
C LEU A 200 -20.67 -1.64 5.28
N PHE A 201 -19.83 -2.68 5.32
CA PHE A 201 -20.02 -3.89 4.53
C PHE A 201 -21.10 -4.79 5.13
N ARG A 202 -22.07 -5.16 4.29
CA ARG A 202 -23.23 -5.98 4.67
C ARG A 202 -22.90 -7.46 4.67
N SER A 203 -22.12 -7.93 3.70
CA SER A 203 -21.70 -9.32 3.64
C SER A 203 -20.56 -9.63 4.62
N PRO A 204 -20.64 -10.72 5.41
CA PRO A 204 -19.50 -11.22 6.18
C PRO A 204 -18.27 -11.54 5.32
N SER A 205 -18.47 -12.04 4.09
CA SER A 205 -17.35 -12.32 3.18
C SER A 205 -16.65 -11.04 2.73
N ALA A 206 -17.42 -10.00 2.40
CA ALA A 206 -16.89 -8.71 1.99
C ALA A 206 -16.13 -8.03 3.14
N ARG A 207 -16.65 -8.09 4.38
CA ARG A 207 -15.94 -7.62 5.57
C ARG A 207 -14.59 -8.30 5.76
N LYS A 208 -14.56 -9.62 5.63
CA LYS A 208 -13.33 -10.39 5.80
C LYS A 208 -12.27 -9.99 4.76
N GLU A 209 -12.64 -10.04 3.49
CA GLU A 209 -11.71 -9.82 2.37
C GLU A 209 -11.21 -8.37 2.30
N ASN A 210 -12.11 -7.39 2.49
CA ASN A 210 -11.79 -5.98 2.25
C ASN A 210 -11.32 -5.24 3.50
N CYS A 211 -11.57 -5.78 4.71
CA CYS A 211 -11.16 -5.16 5.96
C CYS A 211 -10.26 -6.09 6.78
N ASP A 212 -10.76 -7.24 7.23
CA ASP A 212 -10.07 -8.05 8.26
C ASP A 212 -8.72 -8.60 7.76
N ASP A 213 -8.69 -9.11 6.53
CA ASP A 213 -7.45 -9.62 5.91
C ASP A 213 -6.46 -8.47 5.65
N CYS A 214 -6.95 -7.29 5.26
CA CYS A 214 -6.13 -6.09 5.07
C CYS A 214 -5.55 -5.57 6.40
N ILE A 215 -6.34 -5.53 7.47
CA ILE A 215 -5.90 -5.14 8.82
C ILE A 215 -4.82 -6.11 9.30
N THR A 216 -5.08 -7.42 9.18
CA THR A 216 -4.13 -8.47 9.60
C THR A 216 -2.81 -8.33 8.87
N ARG A 217 -2.85 -8.08 7.55
CA ARG A 217 -1.64 -7.89 6.74
C ARG A 217 -0.85 -6.65 7.16
N ASN A 218 -1.50 -5.50 7.35
CA ASN A 218 -0.81 -4.28 7.77
C ASN A 218 -0.24 -4.38 9.19
N ARG A 219 -0.95 -5.03 10.12
CA ARG A 219 -0.42 -5.33 11.46
C ARG A 219 0.81 -6.25 11.39
N GLY A 220 0.77 -7.25 10.51
CA GLY A 220 1.94 -8.12 10.25
C GLY A 220 3.15 -7.33 9.76
N TYR A 221 2.96 -6.37 8.84
CA TYR A 221 4.04 -5.49 8.40
C TYR A 221 4.58 -4.60 9.53
N LEU A 222 3.71 -3.97 10.32
CA LEU A 222 4.13 -3.15 11.48
C LEU A 222 5.00 -3.96 12.46
N LYS A 223 4.57 -5.19 12.77
CA LYS A 223 5.33 -6.11 13.61
C LYS A 223 6.69 -6.45 12.99
N ASN A 224 6.73 -6.77 11.70
CA ASN A 224 7.97 -7.09 11.00
C ASN A 224 8.95 -5.90 10.94
N LEU A 225 8.44 -4.67 10.94
CA LEU A 225 9.24 -3.45 11.04
C LEU A 225 9.72 -3.15 12.48
N GLY A 226 9.29 -3.93 13.47
CA GLY A 226 9.63 -3.72 14.88
C GLY A 226 8.91 -2.52 15.48
N VAL A 227 7.78 -2.12 14.90
CA VAL A 227 6.96 -1.01 15.37
C VAL A 227 5.67 -1.61 15.92
N GLU A 228 5.71 -2.11 17.16
CA GLU A 228 4.51 -2.59 17.84
C GLU A 228 3.57 -1.41 18.15
N ASN A 229 2.26 -1.67 18.12
CA ASN A 229 1.26 -0.70 18.57
C ASN A 229 1.08 -0.88 20.07
N ASP A 230 1.35 0.17 20.84
CA ASP A 230 0.64 0.45 22.08
C ASP A 230 -0.84 0.66 21.72
N THR A 231 -1.64 -0.41 21.67
CA THR A 231 -3.11 -0.36 21.79
C THR A 231 -3.64 -1.80 21.84
N ASP A 232 -3.85 -2.29 23.06
CA ASP A 232 -4.96 -3.16 23.41
C ASP A 232 -6.31 -2.43 23.22
#